data_AF-A0A7W5JXW9-F1
#
_entry.id   AF-A0A7W5JXW9-F1
#
_cell.length_a   1.000
_cell.length_b   1.000
_cell.length_c   1.000
_cell.angle_alpha   90.00
_cell.angle_beta   90.00
_cell.angle_gamma   90.00
#
_symmetry.space_group_name_H-M   'P 1'
#
loop_
_entity.id
_entity.type
_entity.pdbx_description
1 polymer ?
#
loop_
_entity_poly.entity_id
_entity_poly.type
_entity_poly.pdbx_seq_one_letter_code
_entity_poly.pdbx_strand_id
1 'polypeptide(L)'
;MNLLLLGKGNTVSAGAFEEQALAGAGGYKVHEDWGSTPAAVDAALRGAEEWGLQVALHSDSLNESGFVASTVAAIAGRSISAFHVEGAGGGHAPDIITIAGLPHVLPGSTNPTLPHTVNTVAEHLDMLMVCHHLNPSVPEDLAFAESRIRATTIAAEDHLHDLGAISITSSDAQAMGRIGEVITRTWQVAHVMKHVRGDLSGGLPADNFRARRYVAKYTINPAISHGVDHEIGSVEVGKLADLVLWDPRFFGHRPSVVIKGGGIVVAALGDPNASIPTPQPVLMRPALYWGSGAARSQTYVAPAALDAGLADELGLQRQLVACRPTRDVGKAQMIMNDALPDIVVDAETHAITIDGSLITPAPASVLPLAQLYSMF
;
A
#
# COMPACT_ATOMS: atom_id res chain seq x y z
N MET A 1 -4.99 4.35 -16.68
CA MET A 1 -4.85 3.58 -15.42
C MET A 1 -6.22 3.26 -14.91
N ASN A 2 -6.41 2.13 -14.23
CA ASN A 2 -7.64 1.88 -13.48
C ASN A 2 -7.68 2.77 -12.24
N LEU A 3 -8.87 3.13 -11.76
CA LEU A 3 -9.05 3.96 -10.57
C LEU A 3 -10.01 3.31 -9.58
N LEU A 4 -9.76 3.51 -8.29
CA LEU A 4 -10.69 3.29 -7.20
C LEU A 4 -10.56 4.51 -6.28
N LEU A 5 -11.67 5.18 -5.99
CA LEU A 5 -11.67 6.37 -5.15
C LEU A 5 -12.19 6.02 -3.76
N LEU A 6 -11.50 6.48 -2.72
CA LEU A 6 -11.93 6.32 -1.34
C LEU A 6 -12.68 7.56 -0.88
N GLY A 7 -13.91 7.37 -0.38
CA GLY A 7 -14.64 8.39 0.35
C GLY A 7 -14.03 8.65 1.74
N LYS A 8 -14.48 9.71 2.40
CA LYS A 8 -14.13 10.01 3.78
C LYS A 8 -14.87 9.06 4.72
N GLY A 9 -14.12 8.32 5.52
CA GLY A 9 -14.61 7.37 6.52
C GLY A 9 -14.95 8.01 7.87
N ASN A 10 -14.50 9.24 8.11
CA ASN A 10 -14.63 9.93 9.40
C ASN A 10 -16.00 10.61 9.56
N THR A 11 -17.03 9.83 9.86
CA THR A 11 -18.38 10.30 10.20
C THR A 11 -19.12 9.22 10.98
N VAL A 12 -20.16 9.61 11.72
CA VAL A 12 -21.10 8.68 12.37
C VAL A 12 -22.47 8.62 11.68
N SER A 13 -22.64 9.37 10.59
CA SER A 13 -23.89 9.43 9.81
C SER A 13 -23.95 8.30 8.78
N ALA A 14 -24.98 7.45 8.88
CA ALA A 14 -25.24 6.41 7.89
C ALA A 14 -25.52 7.00 6.49
N GLY A 15 -26.31 8.07 6.42
CA GLY A 15 -26.63 8.75 5.15
C GLY A 15 -25.40 9.33 4.45
N ALA A 16 -24.37 9.76 5.20
CA ALA A 16 -23.13 10.25 4.60
C ALA A 16 -22.30 9.12 3.94
N PHE A 17 -22.43 7.88 4.40
CA PHE A 17 -21.83 6.72 3.71
C PHE A 17 -22.62 6.37 2.45
N GLU A 18 -23.95 6.34 2.55
CA GLU A 18 -24.86 6.14 1.41
C GLU A 18 -24.57 7.12 0.26
N GLU A 19 -24.55 8.42 0.55
CA GLU A 19 -24.28 9.46 -0.45
C GLU A 19 -22.96 9.24 -1.19
N GLN A 20 -21.89 8.89 -0.46
CA GLN A 20 -20.58 8.64 -1.05
C GLN A 20 -20.54 7.34 -1.86
N ALA A 21 -21.20 6.27 -1.38
CA ALA A 21 -21.31 5.02 -2.12
C ALA A 21 -22.05 5.22 -3.44
N LEU A 22 -23.21 5.88 -3.42
CA LEU A 22 -24.02 6.17 -4.61
C LEU A 22 -23.30 7.12 -5.58
N ALA A 23 -22.48 8.04 -5.06
CA ALA A 23 -21.63 8.92 -5.87
C ALA A 23 -20.40 8.20 -6.49
N GLY A 24 -20.21 6.91 -6.20
CA GLY A 24 -19.18 6.07 -6.84
C GLY A 24 -17.92 5.82 -6.01
N ALA A 25 -17.95 6.00 -4.68
CA ALA A 25 -16.85 5.55 -3.83
C ALA A 25 -16.64 4.02 -3.96
N GLY A 26 -15.39 3.58 -4.05
CA GLY A 26 -15.00 2.16 -4.04
C GLY A 26 -14.45 1.67 -2.69
N GLY A 27 -14.53 2.52 -1.66
CA GLY A 27 -14.05 2.29 -0.30
C GLY A 27 -14.15 3.54 0.54
N TYR A 28 -13.84 3.44 1.84
CA TYR A 28 -13.74 4.57 2.75
C TYR A 28 -12.34 4.65 3.37
N LYS A 29 -11.82 5.84 3.64
CA LYS A 29 -10.58 6.06 4.40
C LYS A 29 -10.90 6.73 5.73
N VAL A 30 -10.61 6.06 6.83
CA VAL A 30 -10.57 6.64 8.18
C VAL A 30 -9.16 7.17 8.43
N HIS A 31 -9.04 8.45 8.76
CA HIS A 31 -7.74 9.12 8.95
C HIS A 31 -7.74 10.04 10.16
N GLU A 32 -6.62 10.11 10.88
CA GLU A 32 -6.54 10.81 12.18
C GLU A 32 -6.75 12.33 12.08
N ASP A 33 -6.25 12.97 11.01
CA ASP A 33 -6.50 14.38 10.70
C ASP A 33 -7.99 14.76 10.61
N TRP A 34 -8.87 13.77 10.41
CA TRP A 34 -10.33 13.93 10.42
C TRP A 34 -11.00 13.27 11.65
N GLY A 35 -10.21 12.78 12.60
CA GLY A 35 -10.63 12.09 13.82
C GLY A 35 -10.82 10.58 13.63
N SER A 36 -9.77 9.77 13.83
CA SER A 36 -9.81 8.30 13.80
C SER A 36 -10.35 7.67 15.09
N THR A 37 -11.45 8.23 15.61
CA THR A 37 -12.04 7.83 16.88
C THR A 37 -12.70 6.44 16.78
N PRO A 38 -12.84 5.70 17.90
CA PRO A 38 -13.59 4.44 17.93
C PRO A 38 -14.98 4.52 17.29
N ALA A 39 -15.69 5.63 17.48
CA ALA A 39 -17.02 5.84 16.89
C ALA A 39 -16.97 5.97 15.36
N ALA A 40 -15.97 6.67 14.83
CA ALA A 40 -15.76 6.80 13.38
C ALA A 40 -15.33 5.47 12.75
N VAL A 41 -14.43 4.73 13.40
CA VAL A 41 -13.99 3.40 12.95
C VAL A 41 -15.18 2.43 12.89
N ASP A 42 -15.99 2.35 13.95
CA ASP A 42 -17.18 1.49 13.96
C ASP A 42 -18.18 1.88 12.87
N ALA A 43 -18.50 3.17 12.75
CA ALA A 43 -19.48 3.65 11.78
C ALA A 43 -19.01 3.40 10.33
N ALA A 44 -17.72 3.62 10.02
CA ALA A 44 -17.16 3.31 8.72
C ALA A 44 -17.23 1.83 8.38
N LEU A 45 -16.96 0.94 9.35
CA LEU A 45 -17.05 -0.51 9.15
C LEU A 45 -18.49 -0.97 8.92
N ARG A 46 -19.47 -0.42 9.65
CA ARG A 46 -20.90 -0.67 9.40
C ARG A 46 -21.35 -0.16 8.02
N GLY A 47 -20.95 1.06 7.65
CA GLY A 47 -21.23 1.59 6.32
C GLY A 47 -20.61 0.73 5.22
N ALA A 48 -19.37 0.29 5.41
CA ALA A 48 -18.71 -0.59 4.45
C ALA A 48 -19.39 -1.97 4.33
N GLU A 49 -19.97 -2.49 5.43
CA GLU A 49 -20.79 -3.70 5.43
C GLU A 49 -22.07 -3.54 4.62
N GLU A 50 -22.79 -2.43 4.80
CA GLU A 50 -24.00 -2.11 4.07
C GLU A 50 -23.74 -1.95 2.55
N TRP A 51 -22.64 -1.29 2.17
CA TRP A 51 -22.35 -0.93 0.79
C TRP A 51 -21.37 -1.87 0.07
N GLY A 52 -20.91 -2.94 0.73
CA GLY A 52 -20.01 -3.93 0.15
C GLY A 52 -18.59 -3.41 -0.15
N LEU A 53 -18.14 -2.39 0.57
CA LEU A 53 -16.90 -1.65 0.30
C LEU A 53 -15.78 -2.00 1.30
N GLN A 54 -14.52 -1.60 1.02
CA GLN A 54 -13.41 -1.72 1.98
C GLN A 54 -13.25 -0.46 2.85
N VAL A 55 -12.71 -0.61 4.06
CA VAL A 55 -12.25 0.51 4.90
C VAL A 55 -10.72 0.48 4.96
N ALA A 56 -10.09 1.60 4.59
CA ALA A 56 -8.69 1.87 4.84
C ALA A 56 -8.53 2.64 6.16
N LEU A 57 -7.54 2.29 6.97
CA LEU A 57 -7.29 2.90 8.27
C LEU A 57 -5.91 3.57 8.33
N HIS A 58 -5.91 4.81 8.79
CA HIS A 58 -4.79 5.51 9.42
C HIS A 58 -5.27 5.86 10.83
N SER A 59 -4.74 5.19 11.86
CA SER A 59 -5.25 5.27 13.23
C SER A 59 -4.74 6.50 14.00
N ASP A 60 -5.24 6.69 15.21
CA ASP A 60 -4.96 7.84 16.08
C ASP A 60 -3.52 7.79 16.64
N SER A 61 -2.59 8.52 16.02
CA SER A 61 -1.18 8.54 16.45
C SER A 61 -1.01 9.13 17.85
N LEU A 62 -1.88 10.06 18.22
CA LEU A 62 -1.85 10.77 19.49
C LEU A 62 -2.36 9.92 20.65
N ASN A 63 -3.01 8.79 20.35
CA ASN A 63 -3.76 8.01 21.32
C ASN A 63 -4.83 8.87 22.05
N GLU A 64 -5.34 9.92 21.39
CA GLU A 64 -6.25 10.90 21.98
C GLU A 64 -7.56 10.24 22.45
N SER A 65 -8.09 9.38 21.60
CA SER A 65 -9.36 8.66 21.81
C SER A 65 -9.17 7.24 22.37
N GLY A 66 -7.92 6.86 22.68
CA GLY A 66 -7.53 5.57 23.23
C GLY A 66 -6.26 5.01 22.57
N PHE A 67 -5.69 3.98 23.17
CA PHE A 67 -4.53 3.26 22.62
C PHE A 67 -4.93 2.27 21.51
N VAL A 68 -3.96 1.58 20.90
CA VAL A 68 -4.20 0.58 19.84
C VAL A 68 -5.28 -0.44 20.21
N ALA A 69 -5.35 -0.86 21.46
CA ALA A 69 -6.36 -1.79 21.97
C ALA A 69 -7.80 -1.24 21.83
N SER A 70 -8.01 0.07 22.01
CA SER A 70 -9.32 0.72 21.83
C SER A 70 -9.75 0.69 20.36
N THR A 71 -8.82 0.97 19.44
CA THR A 71 -9.09 0.88 18.00
C THR A 71 -9.34 -0.55 17.56
N VAL A 72 -8.57 -1.52 18.05
CA VAL A 72 -8.80 -2.96 17.79
C VAL A 72 -10.17 -3.40 18.32
N ALA A 73 -10.56 -2.96 19.52
CA ALA A 73 -11.89 -3.20 20.06
C ALA A 73 -12.99 -2.59 19.18
N ALA A 74 -12.79 -1.37 18.66
CA ALA A 74 -13.71 -0.71 17.74
C ALA A 74 -13.80 -1.43 16.38
N ILE A 75 -12.71 -2.03 15.89
CA ILE A 75 -12.73 -2.86 14.69
C ILE A 75 -13.62 -4.10 14.90
N ALA A 76 -13.64 -4.65 16.12
CA ALA A 76 -14.54 -5.74 16.53
C ALA A 76 -14.44 -6.98 15.63
N GLY A 77 -13.24 -7.30 15.15
CA GLY A 77 -13.00 -8.47 14.29
C GLY A 77 -13.44 -8.33 12.84
N ARG A 78 -13.92 -7.14 12.41
CA ARG A 78 -14.34 -6.87 11.02
C ARG A 78 -13.13 -6.62 10.12
N SER A 79 -13.28 -6.93 8.83
CA SER A 79 -12.24 -6.70 7.82
C SER A 79 -11.87 -5.21 7.70
N ILE A 80 -10.57 -4.92 7.79
CA ILE A 80 -10.03 -3.57 7.62
C ILE A 80 -8.65 -3.61 6.94
N SER A 81 -8.43 -2.72 5.98
CA SER A 81 -7.10 -2.51 5.39
C SER A 81 -6.36 -1.44 6.18
N ALA A 82 -5.33 -1.83 6.90
CA ALA A 82 -4.52 -0.89 7.67
C ALA A 82 -3.36 -0.38 6.80
N PHE A 83 -3.30 0.94 6.61
CA PHE A 83 -2.21 1.59 5.88
C PHE A 83 -0.99 1.74 6.80
N HIS A 84 0.20 1.85 6.19
CA HIS A 84 1.50 2.12 6.83
C HIS A 84 1.62 1.56 8.26
N VAL A 85 1.40 0.26 8.43
CA VAL A 85 1.26 -0.38 9.75
C VAL A 85 2.51 -0.32 10.61
N GLU A 86 3.68 -0.03 10.03
CA GLU A 86 4.90 0.25 10.78
C GLU A 86 4.78 1.50 11.67
N GLY A 87 3.99 2.49 11.22
CA GLY A 87 3.58 3.65 12.00
C GLY A 87 4.29 4.97 11.68
N ALA A 88 5.39 5.00 10.91
CA ALA A 88 6.02 6.26 10.50
C ALA A 88 5.07 7.11 9.63
N GLY A 89 4.29 6.46 8.75
CA GLY A 89 3.21 7.10 7.98
C GLY A 89 2.00 7.51 8.81
N GLY A 90 1.88 7.04 10.05
CA GLY A 90 0.85 7.39 11.01
C GLY A 90 0.16 6.19 11.65
N GLY A 91 -0.35 6.39 12.86
CA GLY A 91 -1.01 5.40 13.70
C GLY A 91 -0.47 5.35 15.12
N HIS A 92 -1.22 4.71 16.02
CA HIS A 92 -0.92 4.60 17.46
C HIS A 92 0.58 4.43 17.75
N ALA A 93 1.16 5.43 18.40
CA ALA A 93 2.55 5.40 18.81
C ALA A 93 2.70 4.72 20.19
N PRO A 94 3.65 3.78 20.37
CA PRO A 94 4.59 3.23 19.38
C PRO A 94 4.14 1.91 18.72
N ASP A 95 2.95 1.41 19.03
CA ASP A 95 2.61 -0.02 18.95
C ASP A 95 1.58 -0.39 17.86
N ILE A 96 1.27 0.51 16.93
CA ILE A 96 0.37 0.21 15.79
C ILE A 96 0.78 -1.03 15.00
N ILE A 97 2.08 -1.33 14.89
CA ILE A 97 2.61 -2.48 14.14
C ILE A 97 2.08 -3.84 14.65
N THR A 98 1.61 -3.90 15.89
CA THR A 98 1.02 -5.11 16.49
C THR A 98 -0.22 -5.60 15.73
N ILE A 99 -0.96 -4.72 15.07
CA ILE A 99 -2.19 -5.11 14.34
C ILE A 99 -1.88 -5.99 13.12
N ALA A 100 -0.63 -6.03 12.64
CA ALA A 100 -0.23 -6.93 11.55
C ALA A 100 -0.35 -8.42 11.92
N GLY A 101 -0.40 -8.74 13.23
CA GLY A 101 -0.65 -10.09 13.75
C GLY A 101 -2.13 -10.48 13.85
N LEU A 102 -3.07 -9.62 13.45
CA LEU A 102 -4.51 -9.87 13.60
C LEU A 102 -5.14 -10.50 12.34
N PRO A 103 -6.07 -11.48 12.50
CA PRO A 103 -6.61 -12.25 11.36
C PRO A 103 -7.55 -11.45 10.45
N HIS A 104 -8.13 -10.36 10.94
CA HIS A 104 -9.09 -9.52 10.21
C HIS A 104 -8.46 -8.24 9.65
N VAL A 105 -7.15 -8.04 9.87
CA VAL A 105 -6.42 -6.88 9.36
C VAL A 105 -5.69 -7.28 8.07
N LEU A 106 -5.77 -6.40 7.07
CA LEU A 106 -5.02 -6.48 5.81
C LEU A 106 -3.87 -5.44 5.85
N PRO A 107 -2.72 -5.78 6.46
CA PRO A 107 -1.66 -4.82 6.75
C PRO A 107 -0.88 -4.43 5.49
N GLY A 108 -0.74 -3.13 5.26
CA GLY A 108 0.09 -2.56 4.21
C GLY A 108 1.17 -1.62 4.74
N SER A 109 2.25 -1.49 3.96
CA SER A 109 3.31 -0.50 4.15
C SER A 109 3.22 0.59 3.10
N THR A 110 3.72 1.78 3.43
CA THR A 110 4.06 2.82 2.45
C THR A 110 5.56 2.79 2.20
N ASN A 111 6.02 3.34 1.08
CA ASN A 111 7.33 2.97 0.56
C ASN A 111 8.56 3.75 1.07
N PRO A 112 8.48 4.89 1.78
CA PRO A 112 9.70 5.55 2.24
C PRO A 112 10.51 4.77 3.28
N THR A 113 9.86 3.98 4.13
CA THR A 113 10.52 3.14 5.15
C THR A 113 11.15 1.88 4.57
N LEU A 114 10.87 1.56 3.30
CA LEU A 114 11.23 0.30 2.67
C LEU A 114 12.51 0.40 1.83
N PRO A 115 13.52 -0.47 2.03
CA PRO A 115 13.87 -1.08 3.30
C PRO A 115 14.47 -0.08 4.28
N HIS A 116 14.77 -0.55 5.49
CA HIS A 116 15.54 0.23 6.46
C HIS A 116 16.96 0.50 5.93
N THR A 117 17.31 1.78 5.76
CA THR A 117 18.63 2.24 5.33
C THR A 117 19.22 3.24 6.32
N VAL A 118 20.52 3.52 6.18
CA VAL A 118 21.24 4.45 7.06
C VAL A 118 20.69 5.89 7.01
N ASN A 119 19.95 6.25 5.96
CA ASN A 119 19.36 7.58 5.81
C ASN A 119 17.87 7.62 6.17
N THR A 120 17.22 6.47 6.41
CA THR A 120 15.76 6.39 6.53
C THR A 120 15.25 7.25 7.69
N VAL A 121 15.81 7.11 8.89
CA VAL A 121 15.35 7.84 10.08
C VAL A 121 15.48 9.36 9.90
N ALA A 122 16.64 9.83 9.45
CA ALA A 122 16.90 11.26 9.28
C ALA A 122 15.96 11.89 8.23
N GLU A 123 15.77 11.22 7.09
CA GLU A 123 14.84 11.69 6.06
C GLU A 123 13.39 11.77 6.56
N HIS A 124 12.96 10.82 7.38
CA HIS A 124 11.58 10.77 7.85
C HIS A 124 11.25 11.83 8.87
N LEU A 125 12.20 12.22 9.71
CA LEU A 125 11.99 13.29 10.67
C LEU A 125 11.64 14.60 9.93
N ASP A 126 12.48 14.99 8.97
CA ASP A 126 12.26 16.21 8.18
C ASP A 126 10.97 16.13 7.34
N MET A 127 10.70 14.97 6.72
CA MET A 127 9.49 14.76 5.93
C MET A 127 8.21 14.87 6.76
N LEU A 128 8.18 14.27 7.96
CA LEU A 128 7.03 14.31 8.86
C LEU A 128 6.75 15.75 9.30
N MET A 129 7.80 16.51 9.65
CA MET A 129 7.68 17.92 10.03
C MET A 129 7.00 18.75 8.93
N VAL A 130 7.35 18.52 7.67
CA VAL A 130 6.72 19.21 6.52
C VAL A 130 5.28 18.74 6.28
N CYS A 131 5.04 17.42 6.22
CA CYS A 131 3.73 16.87 5.86
C CYS A 131 2.63 17.24 6.87
N HIS A 132 2.97 17.33 8.16
CA HIS A 132 2.03 17.68 9.22
C HIS A 132 2.09 19.16 9.65
N HIS A 133 2.81 20.02 8.90
CA HIS A 133 2.93 21.46 9.17
C HIS A 133 3.45 21.77 10.59
N LEU A 134 4.37 20.95 11.08
CA LEU A 134 4.95 21.07 12.42
C LEU A 134 6.06 22.12 12.46
N ASN A 135 6.29 22.70 13.62
CA ASN A 135 7.35 23.67 13.85
C ASN A 135 8.47 23.08 14.72
N PRO A 136 9.71 22.91 14.22
CA PRO A 136 10.82 22.35 15.01
C PRO A 136 11.20 23.21 16.22
N SER A 137 10.72 24.44 16.30
CA SER A 137 10.90 25.32 17.47
C SER A 137 9.89 25.07 18.59
N VAL A 138 8.85 24.25 18.35
CA VAL A 138 7.85 23.84 19.35
C VAL A 138 8.26 22.47 19.90
N PRO A 139 8.59 22.35 21.20
CA PRO A 139 9.06 21.09 21.78
C PRO A 139 8.08 19.93 21.63
N GLU A 140 6.78 20.20 21.71
CA GLU A 140 5.72 19.21 21.57
C GLU A 140 5.64 18.65 20.14
N ASP A 141 5.85 19.49 19.14
CA ASP A 141 5.89 19.10 17.72
C ASP A 141 7.10 18.20 17.44
N LEU A 142 8.27 18.53 18.01
CA LEU A 142 9.47 17.71 17.89
C LEU A 142 9.29 16.36 18.61
N ALA A 143 8.74 16.37 19.82
CA ALA A 143 8.46 15.15 20.59
C ALA A 143 7.46 14.24 19.86
N PHE A 144 6.42 14.82 19.23
CA PHE A 144 5.49 14.08 18.39
C PHE A 144 6.21 13.43 17.20
N ALA A 145 7.05 14.18 16.47
CA ALA A 145 7.80 13.65 15.34
C ALA A 145 8.78 12.53 15.74
N GLU A 146 9.53 12.71 16.83
CA GLU A 146 10.45 11.71 17.38
C GLU A 146 9.70 10.47 17.90
N SER A 147 8.50 10.63 18.44
CA SER A 147 7.68 9.50 18.87
C SER A 147 7.27 8.59 17.71
N ARG A 148 7.14 9.15 16.50
CA ARG A 148 6.60 8.46 15.32
C ARG A 148 7.66 7.81 14.45
N ILE A 149 8.86 8.37 14.38
CA ILE A 149 9.97 7.85 13.56
C ILE A 149 10.90 6.99 14.41
N ARG A 150 10.77 5.66 14.32
CA ARG A 150 11.53 4.73 15.17
C ARG A 150 12.29 3.72 14.33
N ALA A 151 13.61 3.66 14.51
CA ALA A 151 14.45 2.69 13.81
C ALA A 151 14.05 1.23 14.09
N THR A 152 13.49 0.94 15.26
CA THR A 152 13.06 -0.41 15.67
C THR A 152 11.83 -0.88 14.92
N THR A 153 10.78 -0.06 14.78
CA THR A 153 9.58 -0.41 14.00
C THR A 153 9.92 -0.52 12.51
N ILE A 154 10.74 0.40 11.97
CA ILE A 154 11.20 0.36 10.57
C ILE A 154 12.01 -0.93 10.30
N ALA A 155 12.88 -1.35 11.22
CA ALA A 155 13.60 -2.61 11.08
C ALA A 155 12.66 -3.83 11.18
N ALA A 156 11.69 -3.81 12.10
CA ALA A 156 10.71 -4.88 12.25
C ALA A 156 9.81 -5.03 11.00
N GLU A 157 9.47 -3.92 10.34
CA GLU A 157 8.69 -3.91 9.10
C GLU A 157 9.34 -4.77 8.00
N ASP A 158 10.64 -4.64 7.79
CA ASP A 158 11.37 -5.45 6.81
C ASP A 158 11.25 -6.96 7.11
N HIS A 159 11.41 -7.34 8.38
CA HIS A 159 11.26 -8.72 8.84
C HIS A 159 9.83 -9.24 8.65
N LEU A 160 8.82 -8.42 8.99
CA LEU A 160 7.41 -8.77 8.83
C LEU A 160 7.04 -8.92 7.35
N HIS A 161 7.64 -8.15 6.44
CA HIS A 161 7.49 -8.36 5.01
C HIS A 161 8.02 -9.72 4.57
N ASP A 162 9.22 -10.10 5.00
CA ASP A 162 9.85 -11.37 4.60
C ASP A 162 9.20 -12.58 5.28
N LEU A 163 8.61 -12.41 6.46
CA LEU A 163 7.76 -13.41 7.12
C LEU A 163 6.41 -13.60 6.41
N GLY A 164 5.94 -12.58 5.69
CA GLY A 164 4.59 -12.56 5.10
C GLY A 164 3.53 -12.09 6.10
N ALA A 165 3.91 -11.36 7.14
CA ALA A 165 2.99 -10.76 8.09
C ALA A 165 2.47 -9.38 7.62
N ILE A 166 3.26 -8.63 6.84
CA ILE A 166 2.75 -7.47 6.09
C ILE A 166 2.45 -7.91 4.65
N SER A 167 1.23 -7.60 4.19
CA SER A 167 0.65 -8.21 2.99
C SER A 167 0.74 -7.35 1.75
N ILE A 168 0.87 -6.04 1.92
CA ILE A 168 0.73 -5.04 0.86
C ILE A 168 1.88 -4.04 0.92
N THR A 169 2.38 -3.60 -0.24
CA THR A 169 3.25 -2.44 -0.39
C THR A 169 2.55 -1.40 -1.24
N SER A 170 2.52 -0.15 -0.78
CA SER A 170 1.85 0.98 -1.41
C SER A 170 2.78 2.20 -1.45
N SER A 171 2.36 3.29 -2.10
CA SER A 171 3.21 4.48 -2.22
C SER A 171 3.04 5.47 -1.07
N ASP A 172 1.81 5.95 -0.86
CA ASP A 172 1.47 7.23 -0.21
C ASP A 172 1.89 8.47 -1.01
N ALA A 173 1.61 8.43 -2.31
CA ALA A 173 2.08 9.42 -3.28
C ALA A 173 1.92 10.88 -2.82
N GLN A 174 3.06 11.56 -2.61
CA GLN A 174 3.15 12.97 -2.18
C GLN A 174 2.59 13.27 -0.77
N ALA A 175 2.28 12.25 0.03
CA ALA A 175 1.83 12.38 1.40
C ALA A 175 2.64 11.42 2.29
N MET A 176 3.96 11.65 2.36
CA MET A 176 4.94 10.70 2.90
C MET A 176 5.13 9.43 2.04
N GLY A 177 5.26 9.62 0.72
CA GLY A 177 5.40 8.47 -0.19
C GLY A 177 5.74 8.81 -1.63
N ARG A 178 6.32 7.83 -2.34
CA ARG A 178 6.89 8.00 -3.69
C ARG A 178 6.18 7.14 -4.73
N ILE A 179 5.32 7.73 -5.56
CA ILE A 179 4.48 6.97 -6.51
C ILE A 179 5.25 6.05 -7.46
N GLY A 180 6.45 6.46 -7.88
CA GLY A 180 7.28 5.74 -8.84
C GLY A 180 8.10 4.58 -8.26
N GLU A 181 8.08 4.39 -6.94
CA GLU A 181 9.06 3.51 -6.27
C GLU A 181 8.44 2.28 -5.60
N VAL A 182 7.12 2.07 -5.65
CA VAL A 182 6.47 0.92 -4.99
C VAL A 182 7.14 -0.40 -5.38
N ILE A 183 7.24 -0.68 -6.68
CA ILE A 183 7.84 -1.92 -7.20
C ILE A 183 9.33 -2.01 -6.82
N THR A 184 10.08 -0.92 -7.00
CA THR A 184 11.52 -0.87 -6.69
C THR A 184 11.79 -1.19 -5.23
N ARG A 185 11.04 -0.54 -4.32
CA ARG A 185 11.17 -0.66 -2.87
C ARG A 185 10.80 -2.06 -2.41
N THR A 186 9.74 -2.67 -2.96
CA THR A 186 9.39 -4.07 -2.68
C THR A 186 10.55 -5.02 -2.99
N TRP A 187 11.23 -4.85 -4.14
CA TRP A 187 12.37 -5.69 -4.51
C TRP A 187 13.65 -5.39 -3.72
N GLN A 188 13.86 -4.14 -3.30
CA GLN A 188 14.95 -3.77 -2.40
C GLN A 188 14.78 -4.42 -1.02
N VAL A 189 13.56 -4.46 -0.46
CA VAL A 189 13.28 -5.19 0.79
C VAL A 189 13.56 -6.68 0.62
N ALA A 190 13.06 -7.30 -0.46
CA ALA A 190 13.33 -8.71 -0.73
C ALA A 190 14.84 -9.00 -0.82
N HIS A 191 15.60 -8.10 -1.44
CA HIS A 191 17.06 -8.20 -1.54
C HIS A 191 17.74 -8.09 -0.17
N VAL A 192 17.42 -7.06 0.62
CA VAL A 192 18.02 -6.88 1.96
C VAL A 192 17.68 -8.08 2.85
N MET A 193 16.43 -8.53 2.84
CA MET A 193 15.99 -9.66 3.65
C MET A 193 16.61 -10.99 3.23
N LYS A 194 16.96 -11.18 1.95
CA LYS A 194 17.80 -12.32 1.55
C LYS A 194 19.17 -12.30 2.22
N HIS A 195 19.79 -11.14 2.37
CA HIS A 195 21.10 -11.03 3.01
C HIS A 195 21.03 -11.15 4.53
N VAL A 196 19.94 -10.66 5.13
CA VAL A 196 19.73 -10.70 6.59
C VAL A 196 19.25 -12.08 7.06
N ARG A 197 18.28 -12.69 6.36
CA ARG A 197 17.59 -13.92 6.79
C ARG A 197 18.03 -15.17 6.02
N GLY A 198 18.79 -15.02 4.94
CA GLY A 198 19.24 -16.13 4.13
C GLY A 198 18.16 -16.70 3.20
N ASP A 199 18.27 -18.00 2.91
CA ASP A 199 17.35 -18.71 2.01
C ASP A 199 15.94 -18.78 2.58
N LEU A 200 14.96 -18.54 1.70
CA LEU A 200 13.54 -18.70 1.96
C LEU A 200 12.96 -19.43 0.75
N SER A 201 13.44 -20.65 0.51
CA SER A 201 13.07 -21.43 -0.68
C SER A 201 11.63 -21.93 -0.62
N GLY A 202 11.09 -22.23 0.55
CA GLY A 202 9.73 -22.78 0.70
C GLY A 202 9.49 -24.01 -0.19
N GLY A 203 10.54 -24.79 -0.45
CA GLY A 203 10.51 -25.94 -1.37
C GLY A 203 10.56 -25.61 -2.87
N LEU A 204 10.70 -24.34 -3.26
CA LEU A 204 10.84 -23.89 -4.64
C LEU A 204 12.32 -23.63 -5.00
N PRO A 205 12.70 -23.74 -6.28
CA PRO A 205 14.08 -23.50 -6.70
C PRO A 205 14.45 -22.01 -6.62
N ALA A 206 15.73 -21.74 -6.36
CA ALA A 206 16.28 -20.38 -6.22
C ALA A 206 15.46 -19.53 -5.23
N ASP A 207 15.29 -18.24 -5.50
CA ASP A 207 14.52 -17.32 -4.66
C ASP A 207 13.01 -17.30 -5.02
N ASN A 208 12.48 -18.31 -5.71
CA ASN A 208 11.14 -18.25 -6.29
C ASN A 208 10.03 -18.05 -5.25
N PHE A 209 10.14 -18.65 -4.07
CA PHE A 209 9.15 -18.46 -3.01
C PHE A 209 9.15 -17.02 -2.50
N ARG A 210 10.33 -16.45 -2.19
CA ARG A 210 10.47 -15.03 -1.86
C ARG A 210 9.96 -14.14 -3.00
N ALA A 211 10.34 -14.41 -4.24
CA ALA A 211 9.88 -13.62 -5.39
C ALA A 211 8.35 -13.62 -5.54
N ARG A 212 7.70 -14.78 -5.37
CA ARG A 212 6.23 -14.91 -5.39
C ARG A 212 5.57 -14.20 -4.20
N ARG A 213 6.15 -14.30 -3.01
CA ARG A 213 5.69 -13.58 -1.82
C ARG A 213 5.70 -12.07 -2.03
N TYR A 214 6.78 -11.54 -2.60
CA TYR A 214 6.97 -10.10 -2.76
C TYR A 214 6.20 -9.51 -3.95
N VAL A 215 6.11 -10.20 -5.10
CA VAL A 215 5.28 -9.70 -6.22
C VAL A 215 3.81 -9.62 -5.83
N ALA A 216 3.31 -10.53 -4.98
CA ALA A 216 1.93 -10.50 -4.49
C ALA A 216 1.59 -9.19 -3.75
N LYS A 217 2.56 -8.57 -3.07
CA LYS A 217 2.37 -7.37 -2.23
C LYS A 217 1.94 -6.12 -3.00
N TYR A 218 2.25 -6.01 -4.29
CA TYR A 218 1.84 -4.87 -5.13
C TYR A 218 0.99 -5.29 -6.33
N THR A 219 0.59 -6.56 -6.42
CA THR A 219 -0.24 -7.08 -7.51
C THR A 219 -1.56 -7.62 -6.97
N ILE A 220 -1.60 -8.88 -6.54
CA ILE A 220 -2.84 -9.57 -6.20
C ILE A 220 -3.38 -9.18 -4.82
N ASN A 221 -2.54 -8.96 -3.81
CA ASN A 221 -3.01 -8.66 -2.44
C ASN A 221 -3.72 -7.30 -2.34
N PRO A 222 -3.23 -6.21 -2.96
CA PRO A 222 -4.00 -4.97 -3.03
C PRO A 222 -5.33 -5.14 -3.77
N ALA A 223 -5.36 -5.95 -4.84
CA ALA A 223 -6.58 -6.20 -5.60
C ALA A 223 -7.62 -6.97 -4.76
N ILE A 224 -7.19 -7.98 -3.99
CA ILE A 224 -8.05 -8.73 -3.07
C ILE A 224 -8.58 -7.81 -1.96
N SER A 225 -7.71 -6.99 -1.36
CA SER A 225 -8.08 -6.07 -0.28
C SER A 225 -9.23 -5.14 -0.67
N HIS A 226 -9.27 -4.72 -1.93
CA HIS A 226 -10.29 -3.82 -2.48
C HIS A 226 -11.39 -4.52 -3.30
N GLY A 227 -11.42 -5.86 -3.36
CA GLY A 227 -12.47 -6.60 -4.07
C GLY A 227 -12.44 -6.46 -5.59
N VAL A 228 -11.27 -6.17 -6.17
CA VAL A 228 -11.07 -5.95 -7.62
C VAL A 228 -10.17 -7.02 -8.26
N ASP A 229 -9.81 -8.05 -7.49
CA ASP A 229 -8.99 -9.19 -7.90
C ASP A 229 -9.61 -10.05 -9.00
N HIS A 230 -10.89 -9.88 -9.28
CA HIS A 230 -11.56 -10.55 -10.39
C HIS A 230 -11.26 -9.91 -11.75
N GLU A 231 -10.85 -8.64 -11.78
CA GLU A 231 -10.49 -7.92 -13.00
C GLU A 231 -8.99 -7.79 -13.18
N ILE A 232 -8.24 -7.59 -12.09
CA ILE A 232 -6.81 -7.23 -12.13
C ILE A 232 -5.99 -7.95 -11.05
N GLY A 233 -4.69 -7.63 -10.98
CA GLY A 233 -3.81 -8.06 -9.90
C GLY A 233 -2.97 -9.30 -10.23
N SER A 234 -3.17 -9.96 -11.37
CA SER A 234 -2.37 -11.13 -11.77
C SER A 234 -2.49 -11.42 -13.26
N VAL A 235 -1.57 -12.26 -13.77
CA VAL A 235 -1.61 -12.77 -15.14
C VAL A 235 -2.41 -14.07 -15.16
N GLU A 236 -3.74 -13.95 -15.22
CA GLU A 236 -4.68 -15.08 -15.24
C GLU A 236 -5.69 -14.90 -16.37
N VAL A 237 -6.14 -16.01 -16.96
CA VAL A 237 -7.15 -15.98 -18.03
C VAL A 237 -8.45 -15.37 -17.49
N GLY A 238 -9.04 -14.46 -18.26
CA GLY A 238 -10.28 -13.76 -17.91
C GLY A 238 -10.06 -12.38 -17.27
N LYS A 239 -8.86 -12.07 -16.78
CA LYS A 239 -8.51 -10.75 -16.24
C LYS A 239 -8.16 -9.75 -17.35
N LEU A 240 -8.25 -8.47 -17.03
CA LEU A 240 -7.86 -7.37 -17.90
C LEU A 240 -6.37 -7.49 -18.26
N ALA A 241 -6.06 -7.34 -19.55
CA ALA A 241 -4.68 -7.43 -20.06
C ALA A 241 -3.84 -6.19 -19.70
N ASP A 242 -3.60 -6.02 -18.40
CA ASP A 242 -2.72 -5.02 -17.80
C ASP A 242 -1.39 -5.68 -17.49
N LEU A 243 -0.43 -5.50 -18.38
CA LEU A 243 0.84 -6.23 -18.38
C LEU A 243 2.01 -5.25 -18.43
N VAL A 244 3.11 -5.62 -17.78
CA VAL A 244 4.36 -4.86 -17.81
C VAL A 244 5.46 -5.78 -18.28
N LEU A 245 6.17 -5.38 -19.33
CA LEU A 245 7.31 -6.11 -19.87
C LEU A 245 8.60 -5.48 -19.36
N TRP A 246 9.49 -6.35 -18.90
CA TRP A 246 10.77 -5.95 -18.33
C TRP A 246 11.90 -6.62 -19.12
N ASP A 247 12.92 -5.84 -19.46
CA ASP A 247 14.26 -6.42 -19.66
C ASP A 247 14.79 -6.84 -18.27
N PRO A 248 15.30 -8.07 -18.10
CA PRO A 248 15.79 -8.54 -16.81
C PRO A 248 16.80 -7.61 -16.13
N ARG A 249 17.60 -6.87 -16.91
CA ARG A 249 18.59 -5.91 -16.38
C ARG A 249 17.95 -4.69 -15.71
N PHE A 250 16.71 -4.36 -16.05
CA PHE A 250 15.96 -3.21 -15.52
C PHE A 250 14.75 -3.62 -14.68
N PHE A 251 14.62 -4.92 -14.38
CA PHE A 251 13.50 -5.46 -13.62
C PHE A 251 13.31 -4.72 -12.29
N GLY A 252 12.08 -4.26 -12.05
CA GLY A 252 11.71 -3.55 -10.84
C GLY A 252 12.14 -2.08 -10.77
N HIS A 253 12.85 -1.55 -11.77
CA HIS A 253 13.29 -0.16 -11.80
C HIS A 253 12.69 0.63 -12.98
N ARG A 254 12.90 0.18 -14.24
CA ARG A 254 12.33 0.85 -15.42
C ARG A 254 11.80 -0.18 -16.43
N PRO A 255 10.49 -0.23 -16.71
CA PRO A 255 9.94 -1.22 -17.63
C PRO A 255 10.23 -0.88 -19.08
N SER A 256 10.25 -1.89 -19.94
CA SER A 256 10.38 -1.71 -21.39
C SER A 256 9.06 -1.23 -22.00
N VAL A 257 7.94 -1.83 -21.56
CA VAL A 257 6.60 -1.57 -22.10
C VAL A 257 5.56 -1.72 -20.98
N VAL A 258 4.57 -0.83 -20.97
CA VAL A 258 3.35 -0.92 -20.15
C VAL A 258 2.15 -1.08 -21.09
N ILE A 259 1.42 -2.17 -20.90
CA ILE A 259 0.21 -2.53 -21.64
C ILE A 259 -0.99 -2.33 -20.73
N LYS A 260 -2.02 -1.64 -21.22
CA LYS A 260 -3.28 -1.41 -20.52
C LYS A 260 -4.43 -1.90 -21.38
N GLY A 261 -5.25 -2.81 -20.87
CA GLY A 261 -6.37 -3.37 -21.62
C GLY A 261 -5.96 -3.85 -23.03
N GLY A 262 -4.81 -4.51 -23.14
CA GLY A 262 -4.25 -5.02 -24.39
C GLY A 262 -3.59 -4.00 -25.32
N GLY A 263 -3.59 -2.70 -24.98
CA GLY A 263 -2.91 -1.66 -25.76
C GLY A 263 -1.63 -1.17 -25.10
N ILE A 264 -0.54 -1.02 -25.86
CA ILE A 264 0.70 -0.40 -25.38
C ILE A 264 0.45 1.10 -25.12
N VAL A 265 0.52 1.52 -23.86
CA VAL A 265 0.25 2.90 -23.44
C VAL A 265 1.52 3.69 -23.14
N VAL A 266 2.57 3.04 -22.63
CA VAL A 266 3.87 3.66 -22.37
C VAL A 266 4.97 2.68 -22.79
N ALA A 267 6.05 3.15 -23.40
CA ALA A 267 7.20 2.33 -23.74
C ALA A 267 8.52 3.11 -23.67
N ALA A 268 9.62 2.39 -23.52
CA ALA A 268 10.98 2.93 -23.66
C ALA A 268 11.26 3.18 -25.15
N LEU A 269 11.17 4.44 -25.58
CA LEU A 269 11.25 4.85 -26.98
C LEU A 269 12.33 5.91 -27.19
N GLY A 270 13.13 5.71 -28.23
CA GLY A 270 14.20 6.59 -28.71
C GLY A 270 13.72 7.89 -29.35
N ASP A 271 14.58 8.48 -30.18
CA ASP A 271 14.25 9.65 -31.01
C ASP A 271 13.11 9.33 -32.01
N PRO A 272 11.95 10.02 -31.94
CA PRO A 272 10.86 9.82 -32.88
C PRO A 272 11.19 10.13 -34.35
N ASN A 273 12.24 10.92 -34.62
CA ASN A 273 12.68 11.24 -35.97
C ASN A 273 13.74 10.27 -36.52
N ALA A 274 14.23 9.33 -35.70
CA ALA A 274 15.19 8.33 -36.14
C ALA A 274 14.56 7.28 -37.06
N SER A 275 15.39 6.57 -37.83
CA SER A 275 14.93 5.53 -38.77
C SER A 275 14.36 4.26 -38.10
N ILE A 276 14.63 4.07 -36.80
CA ILE A 276 14.21 2.94 -35.96
C ILE A 276 13.99 3.46 -34.52
N PRO A 277 13.27 2.75 -33.62
CA PRO A 277 12.84 3.31 -32.32
C PRO A 277 13.88 3.24 -31.19
N THR A 278 15.09 2.74 -31.45
CA THR A 278 16.15 2.49 -30.44
C THR A 278 17.25 3.56 -30.31
N PRO A 279 17.51 4.45 -31.29
CA PRO A 279 18.50 5.51 -31.15
C PRO A 279 18.14 6.50 -30.05
N GLN A 280 19.17 7.03 -29.39
CA GLN A 280 19.01 7.94 -28.25
C GLN A 280 18.37 9.29 -28.65
N PRO A 281 17.68 9.98 -27.71
CA PRO A 281 17.48 9.62 -26.31
C PRO A 281 16.29 8.68 -26.08
N VAL A 282 16.55 7.54 -25.43
CA VAL A 282 15.53 6.57 -25.01
C VAL A 282 14.92 6.99 -23.68
N LEU A 283 13.63 7.34 -23.72
CA LEU A 283 12.84 7.79 -22.57
C LEU A 283 11.57 6.95 -22.43
N MET A 284 10.95 6.95 -21.25
CA MET A 284 9.58 6.44 -21.10
C MET A 284 8.63 7.44 -21.73
N ARG A 285 7.96 7.04 -22.81
CA ARG A 285 7.07 7.92 -23.59
C ARG A 285 5.67 7.34 -23.70
N PRO A 286 4.63 8.20 -23.78
CA PRO A 286 3.34 7.83 -24.32
C PRO A 286 3.49 7.06 -25.65
N ALA A 287 2.80 5.94 -25.76
CA ALA A 287 2.84 5.07 -26.94
C ALA A 287 1.51 5.10 -27.70
N LEU A 288 1.37 4.21 -28.70
CA LEU A 288 0.27 4.20 -29.68
C LEU A 288 -1.13 4.34 -29.06
N TYR A 289 -1.40 3.66 -27.94
CA TYR A 289 -2.72 3.63 -27.34
C TYR A 289 -2.91 4.59 -26.17
N TRP A 290 -1.97 5.51 -25.92
CA TRP A 290 -2.05 6.49 -24.83
C TRP A 290 -3.36 7.27 -24.83
N GLY A 291 -3.78 7.78 -26.00
CA GLY A 291 -5.01 8.56 -26.16
C GLY A 291 -6.32 7.78 -25.92
N SER A 292 -6.26 6.44 -25.93
CA SER A 292 -7.42 5.57 -25.71
C SER A 292 -7.54 5.09 -24.26
N GLY A 293 -6.86 5.76 -23.32
CA GLY A 293 -6.75 5.32 -21.93
C GLY A 293 -8.09 5.11 -21.22
N ALA A 294 -9.11 5.93 -21.50
CA ALA A 294 -10.44 5.79 -20.92
C ALA A 294 -11.13 4.48 -21.35
N ALA A 295 -11.12 4.16 -22.64
CA ALA A 295 -11.72 2.93 -23.19
C ALA A 295 -10.99 1.63 -22.80
N ARG A 296 -9.78 1.73 -22.23
CA ARG A 296 -8.94 0.59 -21.84
C ARG A 296 -8.77 0.43 -20.33
N SER A 297 -9.38 1.31 -19.56
CA SER A 297 -9.28 1.31 -18.09
C SER A 297 -10.66 1.13 -17.47
N GLN A 298 -10.68 0.75 -16.21
CA GLN A 298 -11.88 0.60 -15.41
C GLN A 298 -11.84 1.58 -14.23
N THR A 299 -13.01 2.04 -13.78
CA THR A 299 -13.15 2.67 -12.45
C THR A 299 -13.95 1.72 -11.57
N TYR A 300 -13.43 1.39 -10.41
CA TYR A 300 -14.06 0.50 -9.45
C TYR A 300 -14.89 1.29 -8.44
N VAL A 301 -16.15 0.92 -8.29
CA VAL A 301 -17.17 1.66 -7.52
C VAL A 301 -18.01 0.69 -6.67
N ALA A 302 -18.78 1.22 -5.72
CA ALA A 302 -19.81 0.45 -5.02
C ALA A 302 -20.80 -0.19 -6.00
N PRO A 303 -21.28 -1.43 -5.76
CA PRO A 303 -22.30 -2.06 -6.61
C PRO A 303 -23.54 -1.18 -6.83
N ALA A 304 -24.01 -0.52 -5.77
CA ALA A 304 -25.19 0.34 -5.83
C ALA A 304 -25.04 1.56 -6.77
N ALA A 305 -23.81 2.08 -6.95
CA ALA A 305 -23.56 3.17 -7.89
C ALA A 305 -23.75 2.72 -9.35
N LEU A 306 -23.43 1.47 -9.68
CA LEU A 306 -23.73 0.92 -10.99
C LEU A 306 -25.23 0.81 -11.22
N ASP A 307 -25.94 0.24 -10.25
CA ASP A 307 -27.38 0.00 -10.32
C ASP A 307 -28.17 1.32 -10.40
N ALA A 308 -27.64 2.39 -9.79
CA ALA A 308 -28.19 3.74 -9.86
C ALA A 308 -27.96 4.45 -11.23
N GLY A 309 -27.22 3.84 -12.15
CA GLY A 309 -26.98 4.43 -13.48
C GLY A 309 -25.94 5.56 -13.48
N LEU A 310 -25.03 5.59 -12.50
CA LEU A 310 -24.04 6.67 -12.32
C LEU A 310 -23.21 6.94 -13.60
N ALA A 311 -22.92 5.90 -14.38
CA ALA A 311 -22.17 6.05 -15.63
C ALA A 311 -22.89 6.94 -16.64
N ASP A 312 -24.20 6.78 -16.79
CA ASP A 312 -25.02 7.56 -17.71
C ASP A 312 -25.26 8.97 -17.19
N GLU A 313 -25.52 9.11 -15.88
CA GLU A 313 -25.68 10.40 -15.21
C GLU A 313 -24.47 11.31 -15.42
N LEU A 314 -23.26 10.76 -15.25
CA LEU A 314 -22.01 11.49 -15.39
C LEU A 314 -21.44 11.51 -16.82
N GLY A 315 -22.08 10.82 -17.77
CA GLY A 315 -21.62 10.72 -19.17
C GLY A 315 -20.23 10.10 -19.31
N LEU A 316 -19.93 9.06 -18.51
CA LEU A 316 -18.59 8.47 -18.45
C LEU A 316 -18.28 7.60 -19.68
N GLN A 317 -17.12 7.83 -20.28
CA GLN A 317 -16.58 6.94 -21.33
C GLN A 317 -15.88 5.71 -20.76
N ARG A 318 -15.40 5.79 -19.51
CA ARG A 318 -14.68 4.71 -18.86
C ARG A 318 -15.68 3.76 -18.24
N GLN A 319 -15.46 2.47 -18.42
CA GLN A 319 -16.29 1.44 -17.79
C GLN A 319 -16.21 1.54 -16.27
N LEU A 320 -17.38 1.60 -15.62
CA LEU A 320 -17.50 1.38 -14.19
C LEU A 320 -17.64 -0.14 -13.93
N VAL A 321 -16.96 -0.63 -12.90
CA VAL A 321 -17.00 -2.04 -12.47
C VAL A 321 -17.24 -2.09 -10.96
N ALA A 322 -18.08 -3.01 -10.50
CA ALA A 322 -18.42 -3.14 -9.09
C ALA A 322 -17.25 -3.76 -8.33
N CYS A 323 -16.90 -3.19 -7.17
CA CYS A 323 -16.11 -3.91 -6.19
C CYS A 323 -16.90 -5.13 -5.70
N ARG A 324 -16.24 -6.28 -5.54
CA ARG A 324 -16.83 -7.42 -4.82
C ARG A 324 -16.84 -7.13 -3.32
N PRO A 325 -17.82 -7.66 -2.55
CA PRO A 325 -17.85 -7.50 -1.10
C PRO A 325 -16.54 -7.93 -0.46
N THR A 326 -15.97 -7.06 0.37
CA THR A 326 -14.65 -7.28 1.01
C THR A 326 -14.76 -7.65 2.50
N ARG A 327 -15.98 -7.79 3.03
CA ARG A 327 -16.21 -7.94 4.48
C ARG A 327 -15.68 -9.26 5.04
N ASP A 328 -15.68 -10.31 4.23
CA ASP A 328 -15.15 -11.63 4.58
C ASP A 328 -13.65 -11.80 4.23
N VAL A 329 -13.01 -10.73 3.72
CA VAL A 329 -11.59 -10.76 3.36
C VAL A 329 -10.75 -10.45 4.61
N GLY A 330 -10.04 -11.46 5.11
CA GLY A 330 -9.06 -11.34 6.18
C GLY A 330 -7.64 -11.68 5.72
N LYS A 331 -6.74 -11.79 6.70
CA LYS A 331 -5.32 -12.09 6.48
C LYS A 331 -5.12 -13.40 5.74
N ALA A 332 -5.97 -14.40 5.97
CA ALA A 332 -5.91 -15.71 5.31
C ALA A 332 -6.10 -15.65 3.79
N GLN A 333 -6.70 -14.58 3.25
CA GLN A 333 -6.87 -14.37 1.81
C GLN A 333 -5.65 -13.69 1.16
N MET A 334 -4.66 -13.24 1.95
CA MET A 334 -3.46 -12.57 1.43
C MET A 334 -2.47 -13.60 0.88
N ILE A 335 -2.39 -13.69 -0.44
CA ILE A 335 -1.59 -14.69 -1.16
C ILE A 335 -0.13 -14.61 -0.72
N MET A 336 0.38 -15.74 -0.18
CA MET A 336 1.76 -15.92 0.32
C MET A 336 2.15 -14.99 1.47
N ASN A 337 1.19 -14.25 2.04
CA ASN A 337 1.40 -13.22 3.06
C ASN A 337 0.30 -13.27 4.13
N ASP A 338 -0.02 -14.46 4.60
CA ASP A 338 -1.08 -14.79 5.56
C ASP A 338 -0.57 -15.04 6.98
N ALA A 339 0.70 -14.73 7.27
CA ALA A 339 1.31 -15.03 8.57
C ALA A 339 0.71 -14.16 9.70
N LEU A 340 0.52 -14.76 10.87
CA LEU A 340 -0.01 -14.13 12.08
C LEU A 340 0.98 -14.31 13.25
N PRO A 341 2.17 -13.67 13.20
CA PRO A 341 3.14 -13.79 14.28
C PRO A 341 2.66 -13.04 15.53
N ASP A 342 3.19 -13.44 16.68
CA ASP A 342 3.08 -12.64 17.89
C ASP A 342 4.05 -11.45 17.80
N ILE A 343 3.54 -10.23 17.91
CA ILE A 343 4.31 -8.99 17.78
C ILE A 343 4.14 -8.22 19.09
N VAL A 344 5.24 -8.07 19.83
CA VAL A 344 5.25 -7.34 21.10
C VAL A 344 6.14 -6.12 20.95
N VAL A 345 5.62 -4.96 21.37
CA VAL A 345 6.34 -3.68 21.41
C VAL A 345 6.45 -3.25 22.87
N ASP A 346 7.67 -3.08 23.35
CA ASP A 346 7.92 -2.55 24.69
C ASP A 346 7.69 -1.03 24.69
N ALA A 347 6.79 -0.54 25.54
CA ALA A 347 6.36 0.86 25.52
C ALA A 347 7.43 1.85 26.01
N GLU A 348 8.42 1.40 26.78
CA GLU A 348 9.47 2.27 27.33
C GLU A 348 10.73 2.27 26.46
N THR A 349 11.14 1.10 25.99
CA THR A 349 12.38 0.89 25.24
C THR A 349 12.17 0.86 23.73
N HIS A 350 10.92 0.73 23.27
CA HIS A 350 10.55 0.51 21.88
C HIS A 350 11.19 -0.75 21.26
N ALA A 351 11.64 -1.69 22.10
CA ALA A 351 12.14 -2.99 21.68
C ALA A 351 10.98 -3.80 21.10
N ILE A 352 11.23 -4.49 19.99
CA ILE A 352 10.22 -5.29 19.29
C ILE A 352 10.66 -6.73 19.25
N THR A 353 9.78 -7.62 19.70
CA THR A 353 9.95 -9.06 19.50
C THR A 353 8.90 -9.57 18.51
N ILE A 354 9.34 -10.47 17.62
CA ILE A 354 8.47 -11.21 16.70
C ILE A 354 8.63 -12.69 17.01
N ASP A 355 7.56 -13.37 17.42
CA ASP A 355 7.57 -14.75 17.91
C ASP A 355 8.67 -14.99 18.97
N GLY A 356 8.81 -14.04 19.90
CA GLY A 356 9.81 -14.05 20.97
C GLY A 356 11.24 -13.67 20.54
N SER A 357 11.50 -13.41 19.26
CA SER A 357 12.82 -13.02 18.76
C SER A 357 12.97 -11.49 18.69
N LEU A 358 13.95 -10.94 19.41
CA LEU A 358 14.25 -9.50 19.39
C LEU A 358 14.75 -9.04 18.01
N ILE A 359 14.14 -7.99 17.48
CA ILE A 359 14.57 -7.34 16.24
C ILE A 359 15.59 -6.24 16.59
N THR A 360 16.80 -6.38 16.06
CA THR A 360 17.85 -5.37 16.18
C THR A 360 18.02 -4.64 14.85
N PRO A 361 17.94 -3.30 14.82
CA PRO A 361 18.10 -2.54 13.58
C PRO A 361 19.47 -2.76 12.93
N ALA A 362 19.46 -3.15 11.65
CA ALA A 362 20.66 -3.34 10.83
C ALA A 362 20.48 -2.65 9.45
N PRO A 363 20.52 -1.31 9.40
CA PRO A 363 20.19 -0.55 8.20
C PRO A 363 21.16 -0.83 7.04
N ALA A 364 20.62 -0.97 5.83
CA ALA A 364 21.43 -1.11 4.62
C ALA A 364 22.16 0.20 4.28
N SER A 365 23.44 0.10 3.92
CA SER A 365 24.26 1.25 3.49
C SER A 365 24.22 1.49 1.98
N VAL A 366 23.94 0.45 1.20
CA VAL A 366 23.85 0.49 -0.28
C VAL A 366 22.70 -0.41 -0.71
N LEU A 367 21.94 0.01 -1.73
CA LEU A 367 20.84 -0.77 -2.30
C LEU A 367 21.05 -1.03 -3.79
N PRO A 368 20.55 -2.17 -4.32
CA PRO A 368 20.38 -2.36 -5.75
C PRO A 368 19.27 -1.43 -6.27
N LEU A 369 19.08 -1.39 -7.60
CA LEU A 369 18.02 -0.61 -8.25
C LEU A 369 18.04 0.89 -7.88
N ALA A 370 19.23 1.43 -7.59
CA ALA A 370 19.47 2.81 -7.16
C ALA A 370 20.45 3.53 -8.12
N GLN A 371 21.62 3.96 -7.62
CA GLN A 371 22.60 4.80 -8.34
C GLN A 371 23.04 4.28 -9.71
N LEU A 372 23.03 2.96 -9.94
CA LEU A 372 23.38 2.38 -11.24
C LEU A 372 22.40 2.76 -12.36
N TYR A 373 21.13 3.01 -12.02
CA TYR A 373 20.04 3.16 -12.99
C TYR A 373 19.44 4.57 -13.04
N SER A 374 19.73 5.40 -12.03
CA SER A 374 19.21 6.76 -11.91
C SER A 374 20.27 7.79 -12.31
N MET A 375 19.84 8.81 -13.04
CA MET A 375 20.69 9.98 -13.34
C MET A 375 20.79 10.92 -12.13
N PHE A 376 19.78 10.90 -11.26
CA PHE A 376 19.65 11.72 -10.05
C PHE A 376 19.15 10.88 -8.89
#